data_AF-A0A7J2SFT8-F1
#
_entry.id   AF-A0A7J2SFT8-F1
#
_cell.length_a   1.000
_cell.length_b   1.000
_cell.length_c   1.000
_cell.angle_alpha   90.00
_cell.angle_beta   90.00
_cell.angle_gamma   90.00
#
_symmetry.space_group_name_H-M   'P 1'
#
loop_
_entity.id
_entity.type
_entity.pdbx_description
1 polymer ?
#
loop_
_entity_poly.entity_id
_entity_poly.type
_entity_poly.pdbx_seq_one_letter_code
_entity_poly.pdbx_strand_id
1 'polypeptide(L)' 'MTVVKLVYEDEGESRAIRGEIIDEDEIFITIRRADGKEFRINKHHIVKIEKNNFLGQAAIP' A
#
# COMPACT_ATOMS: atom_id res chain seq x y z
N MET A 1 -0.14 1.82 13.69
CA MET A 1 -0.53 2.34 12.37
C MET A 1 0.35 1.66 11.34
N THR A 2 -0.23 0.83 10.46
CA THR A 2 0.54 0.00 9.52
C THR A 2 0.57 0.71 8.17
N VAL A 3 1.66 1.42 7.90
CA VAL A 3 1.88 2.03 6.59
C VAL A 3 2.29 0.94 5.62
N VAL A 4 1.61 0.87 4.49
CA VAL A 4 1.93 -0.04 3.40
C VAL A 4 2.51 0.71 2.22
N LYS A 5 3.39 0.04 1.48
CA LYS A 5 3.80 0.44 0.15
C LYS A 5 3.15 -0.52 -0.84
N LEU A 6 2.25 0.00 -1.67
CA LEU A 6 1.52 -0.77 -2.65
C LEU A 6 2.03 -0.42 -4.04
N VAL A 7 2.46 -1.44 -4.77
CA VAL A 7 2.97 -1.35 -6.14
C VAL A 7 1.91 -1.92 -7.07
N TYR A 8 1.50 -1.14 -8.06
CA TYR A 8 0.47 -1.50 -9.03
C TYR A 8 0.92 -1.11 -10.44
N GLU A 9 0.39 -1.80 -11.44
CA GLU A 9 0.60 -1.51 -12.84
C GLU A 9 -0.54 -0.65 -13.38
N ASP A 10 -0.17 0.48 -13.96
CA ASP A 10 -1.08 1.47 -14.54
C ASP A 10 -0.59 1.75 -15.95
N GLU A 11 -1.40 1.41 -16.96
CA GLU A 11 -1.06 1.59 -18.38
C GLU A 11 0.29 0.96 -18.82
N GLY A 12 0.69 -0.16 -18.20
CA GLY A 12 1.95 -0.85 -18.46
C GLY A 12 3.17 -0.24 -17.74
N GLU A 13 2.96 0.80 -16.92
CA GLU A 13 3.99 1.37 -16.04
C GLU A 13 3.80 0.90 -14.60
N SER A 14 4.91 0.54 -13.94
CA SER A 14 4.90 0.20 -12.52
C SER A 14 4.87 1.46 -11.65
N ARG A 15 3.77 1.67 -10.93
CA ARG A 15 3.59 2.77 -9.96
C ARG A 15 3.57 2.27 -8.54
N ALA A 16 3.99 3.12 -7.61
CA ALA A 16 3.99 2.79 -6.18
C ALA A 16 3.35 3.90 -5.36
N ILE A 17 2.44 3.52 -4.46
CA ILE A 17 1.82 4.40 -3.48
C ILE A 17 2.19 3.98 -2.06
N ARG A 18 2.38 4.95 -1.18
CA ARG A 18 2.58 4.73 0.25
C ARG A 18 1.47 5.38 1.04
N GLY A 19 0.87 4.63 1.94
CA GLY A 19 -0.23 5.12 2.77
C GLY A 19 -0.77 4.05 3.71
N GLU A 20 -1.92 4.33 4.28
CA GLU A 20 -2.64 3.44 5.17
C GLU A 20 -3.84 2.85 4.41
N ILE A 21 -4.03 1.54 4.51
CA ILE A 21 -5.23 0.90 3.96
C ILE A 21 -6.38 1.27 4.90
N ILE A 22 -7.33 2.04 4.38
CA ILE A 22 -8.52 2.46 5.14
C ILE A 22 -9.73 1.57 4.87
N ASP A 23 -9.74 0.89 3.72
CA ASP A 23 -10.81 0.02 3.29
C ASP A 23 -10.27 -1.03 2.29
N GLU A 24 -10.83 -2.24 2.34
CA GLU A 24 -10.43 -3.34 1.46
C GLU A 24 -11.66 -4.21 1.12
N ASP A 25 -11.99 -4.26 -0.17
CA ASP A 25 -13.00 -5.13 -0.76
C ASP A 25 -12.36 -6.37 -1.41
N GLU A 26 -13.16 -7.29 -1.92
CA GLU A 26 -12.67 -8.43 -2.72
C GLU A 26 -11.91 -8.01 -3.99
N ILE A 27 -12.27 -6.86 -4.57
CA ILE A 27 -11.75 -6.39 -5.86
C ILE A 27 -10.83 -5.17 -5.72
N PHE A 28 -11.05 -4.33 -4.70
CA PHE A 28 -10.35 -3.04 -4.58
C PHE A 28 -9.70 -2.86 -3.21
N ILE A 29 -8.64 -2.06 -3.15
CA ILE A 29 -8.02 -1.59 -1.91
C ILE A 29 -8.04 -0.06 -1.94
N THR A 30 -8.51 0.55 -0.85
CA THR A 30 -8.48 2.00 -0.67
C THR A 30 -7.33 2.38 0.26
N ILE A 31 -6.38 3.16 -0.26
CA ILE A 31 -5.23 3.66 0.48
C ILE A 31 -5.36 5.16 0.68
N ARG A 32 -5.25 5.59 1.94
CA ARG A 32 -5.11 7.00 2.31
C ARG A 32 -3.65 7.37 2.50
N ARG A 33 -3.19 8.38 1.77
CA ARG A 33 -1.82 8.91 1.91
C ARG A 33 -1.72 9.87 3.11
N ALA A 34 -0.49 10.17 3.52
CA ALA A 34 -0.22 11.14 4.58
C ALA A 34 -0.74 12.55 4.27
N ASP A 35 -0.86 12.91 2.98
CA ASP A 35 -1.46 14.18 2.54
C ASP A 35 -3.01 14.19 2.62
N GLY A 36 -3.61 13.09 3.07
CA GLY A 36 -5.05 12.96 3.24
C GLY A 36 -5.81 12.50 2.01
N LYS A 37 -5.18 12.44 0.82
CA LYS A 37 -5.81 11.90 -0.40
C LYS A 37 -6.01 10.40 -0.32
N GLU A 38 -7.14 9.97 -0.85
CA GLU A 38 -7.56 8.58 -0.91
C GLU A 38 -7.43 8.06 -2.35
N PHE A 39 -6.90 6.85 -2.49
CA PHE A 39 -6.66 6.19 -3.76
C PHE A 39 -7.27 4.81 -3.71
N ARG A 40 -8.18 4.52 -4.65
CA ARG A 40 -8.77 3.20 -4.82
C ARG A 40 -8.07 2.47 -5.96
N ILE A 41 -7.48 1.33 -5.65
CA ILE A 41 -6.65 0.55 -6.58
C ILE A 41 -7.26 -0.84 -6.74
N ASN A 42 -7.43 -1.29 -7.98
CA ASN A 42 -7.95 -2.61 -8.27
C ASN A 42 -6.87 -3.67 -8.00
N LYS A 43 -7.22 -4.69 -7.20
CA LYS A 43 -6.34 -5.80 -6.82
C LYS A 43 -5.75 -6.55 -8.02
N HIS A 44 -6.46 -6.61 -9.14
CA HIS A 44 -5.94 -7.21 -10.37
C HIS A 44 -4.70 -6.52 -10.94
N HIS A 45 -4.54 -5.23 -10.68
CA HIS A 45 -3.40 -4.44 -11.14
C HIS A 45 -2.28 -4.41 -10.10
N ILE A 46 -2.47 -5.01 -8.93
CA ILE A 46 -1.49 -4.94 -7.85
C ILE A 46 -0.40 -5.97 -8.11
N VAL A 47 0.80 -5.46 -8.33
CA VAL A 47 2.00 -6.28 -8.51
C VAL A 47 2.54 -6.73 -7.16
N LYS A 48 2.55 -5.85 -6.15
CA LYS A 48 3.14 -6.15 -4.83
C LYS A 48 2.55 -5.27 -3.73
N ILE A 49 2.29 -5.85 -2.56
CA ILE A 49 1.97 -5.11 -1.34
C ILE A 49 3.05 -5.36 -0.30
N GLU A 50 3.82 -4.33 0.04
CA GLU A 50 4.82 -4.36 1.10
C GLU A 50 4.21 -3.75 2.37
N LYS A 51 3.81 -4.61 3.31
CA LYS A 51 3.36 -4.17 4.63
C LYS A 51 4.58 -3.84 5.45
N ASN A 52 4.82 -2.55 5.69
CA ASN A 52 5.90 -2.14 6.57
C ASN A 52 5.41 -2.28 8.01
N ASN A 53 5.42 -3.52 8.50
CA ASN A 53 5.23 -3.77 9.91
C ASN A 53 6.51 -3.23 10.56
N PHE A 54 6.44 -2.06 11.17
CA PHE A 54 7.45 -1.62 12.14
C PHE A 54 7.34 -2.55 13.37
N LEU A 55 7.64 -3.83 13.19
CA LEU A 55 8.23 -4.61 14.27
C LEU A 55 9.60 -3.99 14.40
N GLY A 56 9.79 -3.20 15.46
CA GLY A 56 11.08 -2.61 15.74
C GLY A 56 12.16 -3.67 15.52
N GLN A 57 13.11 -3.38 14.64
CA GLN A 57 14.44 -3.95 14.79
C GLN A 57 14.96 -3.42 16.13
N ALA A 58 14.51 -4.05 17.22
CA ALA A 58 15.25 -4.08 18.44
C ALA A 58 16.50 -4.89 18.11
N ALA A 59 17.62 -4.17 18.16
CA ALA A 59 18.99 -4.61 18.07
C ALA A 59 19.25 -6.06 18.53
N ILE A 60 20.17 -6.72 17.83
CA ILE A 60 21.13 -7.61 18.49
C ILE A 60 22.55 -7.08 18.17
N PRO A 61 23.41 -6.89 19.19
CA PRO A 61 24.76 -6.34 19.07
C PRO A 61 25.74 -7.23 18.31
#